data_AF-A0A7L3H4I4-F1
#
_entry.id   AF-A0A7L3H4I4-F1
#
_cell.length_a   1.000
_cell.length_b   1.000
_cell.length_c   1.000
_cell.angle_alpha   90.00
_cell.angle_beta   90.00
_cell.angle_gamma   90.00
#
_symmetry.space_group_name_H-M   'P 1'
#
loop_
_entity.id
_entity.type
_entity.pdbx_description
1 polymer ?
#
loop_
_entity_poly.entity_id
_entity_poly.type
_entity_poly.pdbx_seq_one_letter_code
_entity_poly.pdbx_strand_id
1 'polypeptide(L)'
;GFSYKAVIFEESGVLLPAPHRTATDWEARSCIPAGTIQQGALSGEENSLSLQYSRGELTAVEFLQELGQQCFEIANARVPVHSFLWDLIQNEMIKQHPIMAEAAQCIRAEGLKTALLSHNLCLGDAERSLPLDQQHFDVIVESHQEGVPRPSPGIYKLCLEHLGVQPQESILLDSSSQNLKAAAQLGMKTVKVDDPEAALKELETHLGFPLQGFVPYTHSVRPGMEIPKDHLQKYLEDVLGAHSTAPLELRQFDNGESTRSYSVRFGGRLLVLKKEEEPPDGPSGPSVRREYR
;
A
#
# COMPACT_ATOMS: atom_id res chain seq x y z
N GLY A 1 -1.91 23.86 -8.82
CA GLY A 1 -2.41 22.66 -8.13
C GLY A 1 -1.41 22.28 -7.07
N PHE A 2 -1.87 21.84 -5.90
CA PHE A 2 -0.97 21.32 -4.87
C PHE A 2 -0.31 20.04 -5.38
N SER A 3 1.00 19.90 -5.15
CA SER A 3 1.71 18.63 -5.35
C SER A 3 1.48 17.78 -4.11
N TYR A 4 1.04 16.53 -4.28
CA TYR A 4 0.98 15.59 -3.17
C TYR A 4 2.37 15.31 -2.61
N LYS A 5 2.46 15.16 -1.30
CA LYS A 5 3.70 14.87 -0.54
C LYS A 5 3.60 13.58 0.25
N ALA A 6 2.40 13.07 0.50
CA ALA A 6 2.21 11.85 1.25
C ALA A 6 1.05 11.00 0.75
N VAL A 7 1.19 9.68 0.92
CA VAL A 7 0.13 8.69 0.70
C VAL A 7 -0.05 7.89 1.98
N ILE A 8 -1.30 7.77 2.42
CA ILE A 8 -1.69 7.11 3.66
C ILE A 8 -2.50 5.88 3.28
N PHE A 9 -2.08 4.72 3.75
CA PHE A 9 -2.73 3.44 3.48
C PHE A 9 -3.47 2.98 4.72
N GLU A 10 -4.73 2.60 4.55
CA GLU A 10 -5.40 1.72 5.48
C GLU A 10 -4.73 0.33 5.43
N GLU A 11 -4.81 -0.41 6.53
CA GLU A 11 -4.26 -1.75 6.59
C GLU A 11 -5.20 -2.79 5.96
N SER A 12 -6.43 -2.89 6.47
CA SER A 12 -7.41 -3.94 6.17
C SER A 12 -8.26 -3.65 4.94
N GLY A 13 -8.11 -4.48 3.91
CA GLY A 13 -8.78 -4.28 2.62
C GLY A 13 -8.04 -3.33 1.67
N VAL A 14 -6.85 -2.87 2.04
CA VAL A 14 -5.93 -2.18 1.13
C VAL A 14 -4.62 -2.95 1.06
N LEU A 15 -3.84 -2.99 2.14
CA LEU A 15 -2.57 -3.72 2.17
C LEU A 15 -2.75 -5.19 2.53
N LEU A 16 -3.75 -5.50 3.35
CA LEU A 16 -4.19 -6.85 3.68
C LEU A 16 -5.56 -7.10 3.05
N PRO A 17 -5.96 -8.36 2.84
CA PRO A 17 -7.33 -8.70 2.46
C PRO A 17 -8.36 -8.12 3.44
N ALA A 18 -9.56 -7.84 2.93
CA ALA A 18 -10.61 -7.28 3.76
C ALA A 18 -11.39 -8.38 4.52
N PRO A 19 -11.53 -8.29 5.86
CA PRO A 19 -12.16 -9.31 6.70
C PRO A 19 -13.54 -9.80 6.24
N HIS A 20 -14.32 -8.93 5.61
CA HIS A 20 -15.66 -9.27 5.12
C HIS A 20 -15.63 -10.27 3.95
N ARG A 21 -14.58 -10.27 3.12
CA ARG A 21 -14.44 -11.24 2.02
C ARG A 21 -14.15 -12.63 2.58
N THR A 22 -13.21 -12.76 3.51
CA THR A 22 -12.93 -14.03 4.16
C THR A 22 -14.11 -14.51 5.00
N ALA A 23 -14.84 -13.61 5.64
CA ALA A 23 -16.09 -13.96 6.32
C ALA A 23 -17.10 -14.57 5.34
N THR A 24 -17.30 -13.97 4.17
CA THR A 24 -18.22 -14.48 3.14
C THR A 24 -17.81 -15.87 2.65
N ASP A 25 -16.53 -16.06 2.32
CA ASP A 25 -16.02 -17.35 1.86
C ASP A 25 -16.06 -18.42 2.96
N TRP A 26 -15.83 -18.03 4.21
CA TRP A 26 -15.92 -18.91 5.36
C TRP A 26 -17.36 -19.32 5.67
N GLU A 27 -18.30 -18.39 5.60
CA GLU A 27 -19.74 -18.65 5.78
C GLU A 27 -20.24 -19.66 4.74
N ALA A 28 -19.87 -19.46 3.48
CA ALA A 28 -20.21 -20.38 2.39
C ALA A 28 -19.65 -21.79 2.61
N ARG A 29 -18.38 -21.91 3.02
CA ARG A 29 -17.73 -23.21 3.31
C ARG A 29 -18.32 -23.89 4.56
N SER A 30 -18.73 -23.11 5.55
CA SER A 30 -19.24 -23.59 6.84
C SER A 30 -20.76 -23.76 6.87
N CYS A 31 -21.44 -23.54 5.74
CA CYS A 31 -22.91 -23.59 5.63
C CYS A 31 -23.63 -22.63 6.61
N ILE A 32 -23.03 -21.46 6.86
CA ILE A 32 -23.62 -20.38 7.66
C ILE A 32 -24.34 -19.40 6.70
N PRO A 33 -25.50 -18.84 7.08
CA PRO A 33 -26.18 -17.83 6.26
C PRO A 33 -25.25 -16.65 5.92
N ALA A 34 -25.28 -16.21 4.68
CA ALA A 34 -24.41 -15.14 4.19
C ALA A 34 -24.65 -13.83 4.96
N GLY A 35 -23.56 -13.18 5.35
CA GLY A 35 -23.55 -11.91 6.10
C GLY A 35 -23.71 -12.07 7.62
N THR A 36 -23.81 -13.28 8.16
CA THR A 36 -23.97 -13.53 9.61
C THR A 36 -22.85 -12.90 10.44
N ILE A 37 -21.60 -13.12 10.05
CA ILE A 37 -20.41 -12.60 10.76
C ILE A 37 -20.37 -11.08 10.68
N GLN A 38 -20.57 -10.52 9.47
CA GLN A 38 -20.54 -9.08 9.27
C GLN A 38 -21.68 -8.39 10.04
N GLN A 39 -22.89 -8.95 9.98
CA GLN A 39 -24.03 -8.43 10.73
C GLN A 39 -23.78 -8.56 12.24
N GLY A 40 -23.32 -9.71 12.73
CA GLY A 40 -23.03 -9.89 14.16
C GLY A 40 -21.99 -8.91 14.67
N ALA A 41 -20.97 -8.60 13.86
CA ALA A 41 -19.90 -7.67 14.24
C ALA A 41 -20.30 -6.19 14.17
N LEU A 42 -21.17 -5.80 13.22
CA LEU A 42 -21.54 -4.41 12.92
C LEU A 42 -22.93 -3.99 13.43
N SER A 43 -23.75 -4.93 13.91
CA SER A 43 -25.08 -4.62 14.44
C SER A 43 -24.99 -3.72 15.66
N GLY A 44 -25.93 -2.76 15.80
CA GLY A 44 -25.99 -1.85 16.94
C GLY A 44 -25.39 -0.47 16.72
N GLU A 45 -25.00 -0.13 15.48
CA GLU A 45 -24.45 1.19 15.10
C GLU A 45 -23.32 1.63 16.05
N GLU A 46 -23.54 2.64 16.91
CA GLU A 46 -22.59 3.17 17.88
C GLU A 46 -22.19 2.16 18.98
N ASN A 47 -23.03 1.15 19.23
CA ASN A 47 -22.82 0.06 20.17
C ASN A 47 -22.43 -1.25 19.47
N SER A 48 -21.99 -1.19 18.22
CA SER A 48 -21.51 -2.39 17.53
C SER A 48 -20.30 -2.99 18.21
N LEU A 49 -20.24 -4.32 18.24
CA LEU A 49 -19.14 -5.07 18.86
C LEU A 49 -17.79 -4.66 18.29
N SER A 50 -17.74 -4.39 16.98
CA SER A 50 -16.52 -3.92 16.30
C SER A 50 -16.06 -2.56 16.85
N LEU A 51 -16.98 -1.62 17.11
CA LEU A 51 -16.64 -0.32 17.67
C LEU A 51 -16.23 -0.42 19.14
N GLN A 52 -16.97 -1.15 19.96
CA GLN A 52 -16.64 -1.37 21.37
C GLN A 52 -15.26 -1.98 21.53
N TYR A 53 -14.95 -3.00 20.72
CA TYR A 53 -13.62 -3.59 20.67
C TYR A 53 -12.56 -2.60 20.17
N SER A 54 -12.83 -1.80 19.12
CA SER A 54 -11.89 -0.79 18.62
C SER A 54 -11.56 0.31 19.63
N ARG A 55 -12.46 0.58 20.59
CA ARG A 55 -12.29 1.53 21.69
C ARG A 55 -11.58 0.93 22.90
N GLY A 56 -11.28 -0.38 22.88
CA GLY A 56 -10.71 -1.11 24.00
C GLY A 56 -11.71 -1.39 25.13
N GLU A 57 -13.02 -1.28 24.86
CA GLU A 57 -14.08 -1.58 25.83
C GLU A 57 -14.28 -3.09 26.02
N LEU A 58 -13.89 -3.89 25.03
CA LEU A 58 -13.95 -5.36 25.04
C LEU A 58 -12.55 -5.96 24.87
N THR A 59 -12.25 -7.01 25.63
CA THR A 59 -11.10 -7.89 25.35
C THR A 59 -11.38 -8.78 24.14
N ALA A 60 -10.33 -9.38 23.58
CA ALA A 60 -10.45 -10.33 22.46
C ALA A 60 -11.37 -11.52 22.79
N VAL A 61 -11.31 -12.00 24.04
CA VAL A 61 -12.13 -13.12 24.51
C VAL A 61 -13.59 -12.71 24.62
N GLU A 62 -13.88 -11.53 25.21
CA GLU A 62 -15.23 -10.99 25.33
C GLU A 62 -15.84 -10.72 23.96
N PHE A 63 -15.09 -10.08 23.05
CA PHE A 63 -15.53 -9.83 21.68
C PHE A 63 -15.95 -11.13 20.97
N LEU A 64 -15.18 -12.21 21.12
CA LEU A 64 -15.50 -13.49 20.50
C LEU A 64 -16.74 -14.15 21.09
N GLN A 65 -16.91 -14.06 22.40
CA GLN A 65 -18.08 -14.62 23.08
C GLN A 65 -19.35 -13.90 22.62
N GLU A 66 -19.33 -12.57 22.62
CA GLU A 66 -20.46 -11.74 22.18
C GLU A 66 -20.74 -11.91 20.69
N LEU A 67 -19.70 -11.95 19.84
CA LEU A 67 -19.85 -12.21 18.41
C LEU A 67 -20.50 -13.58 18.17
N GLY A 68 -20.08 -14.61 18.90
CA GLY A 68 -20.67 -15.94 18.82
C GLY A 68 -22.15 -15.95 19.19
N GLN A 69 -22.54 -15.19 20.21
CA GLN A 69 -23.93 -15.04 20.64
C GLN A 69 -24.77 -14.32 19.58
N GLN A 70 -24.31 -13.18 19.06
CA GLN A 70 -24.97 -12.44 17.97
C GLN A 70 -25.14 -13.31 16.71
N CYS A 71 -24.07 -14.00 16.31
CA CYS A 71 -24.11 -14.88 15.14
C CYS A 71 -25.08 -16.05 15.35
N PHE A 72 -25.20 -16.57 16.57
CA PHE A 72 -26.17 -17.61 16.90
C PHE A 72 -27.61 -17.11 16.75
N GLU A 73 -27.90 -15.89 17.22
CA GLU A 73 -29.22 -15.27 17.10
C GLU A 73 -29.60 -15.00 15.64
N ILE A 74 -28.64 -14.56 14.82
CA ILE A 74 -28.84 -14.28 13.39
C ILE A 74 -29.03 -15.58 12.58
N ALA A 75 -28.12 -16.55 12.76
CA ALA A 75 -28.14 -17.79 11.98
C ALA A 75 -29.13 -18.83 12.50
N ASN A 76 -29.65 -18.65 13.72
CA ASN A 76 -30.42 -19.64 14.47
C ASN A 76 -29.71 -21.00 14.55
N ALA A 77 -28.38 -20.98 14.59
CA ALA A 77 -27.50 -22.14 14.57
C ALA A 77 -26.18 -21.81 15.25
N ARG A 78 -25.49 -22.82 15.79
CA ARG A 78 -24.18 -22.62 16.42
C ARG A 78 -23.15 -22.20 15.37
N VAL A 79 -22.64 -20.98 15.49
CA VAL A 79 -21.58 -20.45 14.62
C VAL A 79 -20.21 -20.63 15.29
N PRO A 80 -19.28 -21.42 14.72
CA PRO A 80 -17.96 -21.62 15.30
C PRO A 80 -17.02 -20.43 15.00
N VAL A 81 -17.27 -19.28 15.66
CA VAL A 81 -16.52 -18.02 15.47
C VAL A 81 -15.01 -18.15 15.71
N HIS A 82 -14.57 -19.07 16.57
CA HIS A 82 -13.15 -19.36 16.76
C HIS A 82 -12.51 -19.99 15.51
N SER A 83 -13.25 -20.83 14.77
CA SER A 83 -12.77 -21.39 13.50
C SER A 83 -12.70 -20.33 12.42
N PHE A 84 -13.67 -19.40 12.39
CA PHE A 84 -13.61 -18.23 11.52
C PHE A 84 -12.37 -17.38 11.82
N LEU A 85 -12.12 -17.05 13.09
CA LEU A 85 -10.93 -16.29 13.46
C LEU A 85 -9.62 -17.00 13.09
N TRP A 86 -9.55 -18.31 13.31
CA TRP A 86 -8.38 -19.08 12.92
C TRP A 86 -8.14 -18.96 11.41
N ASP A 87 -9.19 -19.11 10.60
CA ASP A 87 -9.11 -18.92 9.15
C ASP A 87 -8.79 -17.47 8.76
N LEU A 88 -9.27 -16.48 9.49
CA LEU A 88 -8.96 -15.07 9.30
C LEU A 88 -7.47 -14.81 9.52
N ILE A 89 -6.95 -15.27 10.65
CA ILE A 89 -5.52 -15.13 11.00
C ILE A 89 -4.65 -15.90 10.02
N GLN A 90 -5.03 -17.13 9.63
CA GLN A 90 -4.23 -17.97 8.75
C GLN A 90 -4.30 -17.57 7.27
N ASN A 91 -5.43 -17.05 6.79
CA ASN A 91 -5.63 -16.77 5.36
C ASN A 91 -5.54 -15.27 5.02
N GLU A 92 -5.93 -14.36 5.92
CA GLU A 92 -5.84 -12.91 5.67
C GLU A 92 -4.56 -12.30 6.24
N MET A 93 -4.15 -12.67 7.44
CA MET A 93 -3.05 -12.02 8.15
C MET A 93 -1.66 -12.58 7.82
N ILE A 94 -1.47 -13.23 6.66
CA ILE A 94 -0.14 -13.77 6.30
C ILE A 94 0.42 -13.14 5.02
N LYS A 95 -0.42 -12.62 4.11
CA LYS A 95 0.07 -12.15 2.80
C LYS A 95 -0.45 -10.76 2.45
N GLN A 96 0.45 -9.79 2.59
CA GLN A 96 0.33 -8.47 2.00
C GLN A 96 -0.04 -8.55 0.51
N HIS A 97 -0.98 -7.71 0.07
CA HIS A 97 -1.31 -7.55 -1.34
C HIS A 97 -0.08 -7.06 -2.11
N PRO A 98 0.50 -7.88 -3.00
CA PRO A 98 1.82 -7.60 -3.57
C PRO A 98 1.83 -6.31 -4.40
N ILE A 99 0.75 -6.05 -5.13
CA ILE A 99 0.61 -4.83 -5.94
C ILE A 99 0.51 -3.55 -5.09
N MET A 100 -0.07 -3.64 -3.89
CA MET A 100 -0.17 -2.50 -2.96
C MET A 100 1.14 -2.30 -2.20
N ALA A 101 1.85 -3.39 -1.88
CA ALA A 101 3.21 -3.34 -1.35
C ALA A 101 4.16 -2.65 -2.32
N GLU A 102 4.15 -3.07 -3.59
CA GLU A 102 4.96 -2.48 -4.65
C GLU A 102 4.61 -1.00 -4.87
N ALA A 103 3.33 -0.64 -4.82
CA ALA A 103 2.91 0.76 -4.93
C ALA A 103 3.51 1.64 -3.82
N ALA A 104 3.54 1.16 -2.57
CA ALA A 104 4.19 1.89 -1.47
C ALA A 104 5.69 2.09 -1.73
N GLN A 105 6.38 1.09 -2.30
CA GLN A 105 7.78 1.21 -2.70
C GLN A 105 7.98 2.25 -3.82
N CYS A 106 7.14 2.22 -4.86
CA CYS A 106 7.15 3.20 -5.94
C CYS A 106 6.95 4.63 -5.42
N ILE A 107 5.96 4.85 -4.54
CA ILE A 107 5.68 6.16 -3.94
C ILE A 107 6.90 6.71 -3.19
N ARG A 108 7.55 5.87 -2.38
CA ARG A 108 8.76 6.26 -1.64
C ARG A 108 9.94 6.55 -2.56
N ALA A 109 10.10 5.77 -3.62
CA ALA A 109 11.13 6.01 -4.62
C ALA A 109 10.98 7.38 -5.32
N GLU A 110 9.76 7.90 -5.43
CA GLU A 110 9.52 9.26 -5.94
C GLU A 110 9.67 10.35 -4.85
N GLY A 111 10.07 9.97 -3.64
CA GLY A 111 10.35 10.90 -2.53
C GLY A 111 9.11 11.35 -1.74
N LEU A 112 7.96 10.72 -1.97
CA LEU A 112 6.76 10.96 -1.16
C LEU A 112 6.84 10.18 0.16
N LYS A 113 6.26 10.76 1.21
CA LYS A 113 6.08 10.08 2.49
C LYS A 113 4.96 9.07 2.42
N THR A 114 5.07 8.04 3.22
CA THR A 114 4.10 6.95 3.31
C THR A 114 3.71 6.72 4.76
N ALA A 115 2.42 6.51 5.02
CA ALA A 115 1.96 6.11 6.34
C ALA A 115 1.03 4.90 6.28
N LEU A 116 1.05 4.12 7.36
CA LEU A 116 0.11 3.05 7.62
C LEU A 116 -0.83 3.47 8.75
N LEU A 117 -2.12 3.45 8.47
CA LEU A 117 -3.16 3.51 9.48
C LEU A 117 -3.60 2.07 9.76
N SER A 118 -3.18 1.52 10.91
CA SER A 118 -3.58 0.18 11.34
C SER A 118 -4.76 0.21 12.33
N HIS A 119 -5.67 -0.73 12.11
CA HIS A 119 -6.76 -1.11 13.00
C HIS A 119 -6.42 -2.54 13.46
N ASN A 120 -5.35 -2.68 14.24
CA ASN A 120 -4.99 -4.00 14.72
C ASN A 120 -6.10 -4.55 15.61
N LEU A 121 -6.82 -5.56 15.09
CA LEU A 121 -7.65 -6.46 15.88
C LEU A 121 -6.71 -7.40 16.62
N CYS A 122 -6.05 -6.94 17.69
CA CYS A 122 -5.16 -7.78 18.50
C CYS A 122 -5.93 -8.89 19.21
N LEU A 123 -6.19 -9.98 18.49
CA LEU A 123 -6.73 -11.23 19.02
C LEU A 123 -5.58 -12.07 19.61
N GLY A 124 -4.95 -11.59 20.69
CA GLY A 124 -4.00 -12.34 21.51
C GLY A 124 -2.64 -11.66 21.77
N ASP A 125 -1.92 -12.15 22.78
CA ASP A 125 -0.59 -11.67 23.23
C ASP A 125 0.58 -12.01 22.29
N ALA A 126 0.29 -12.52 21.09
CA ALA A 126 1.31 -12.94 20.13
C ALA A 126 1.91 -11.72 19.41
N GLU A 127 3.07 -11.28 19.90
CA GLU A 127 4.10 -10.47 19.22
C GLU A 127 3.67 -9.71 17.96
N ARG A 128 3.14 -8.49 18.16
CA ARG A 128 3.42 -7.16 17.54
C ARG A 128 3.93 -7.06 16.08
N SER A 129 3.85 -8.11 15.28
CA SER A 129 4.36 -8.14 13.91
C SER A 129 3.19 -8.18 12.96
N LEU A 130 2.85 -7.00 12.44
CA LEU A 130 2.03 -6.92 11.25
C LEU A 130 2.69 -7.77 10.16
N PRO A 131 1.92 -8.54 9.37
CA PRO A 131 2.42 -9.28 8.21
C PRO A 131 2.72 -8.34 7.03
N LEU A 132 3.32 -7.19 7.34
CA LEU A 132 3.60 -6.07 6.46
C LEU A 132 5.06 -5.69 6.61
N ASP A 133 5.72 -5.37 5.50
CA ASP A 133 7.04 -4.76 5.55
C ASP A 133 6.93 -3.30 6.04
N GLN A 134 7.12 -3.11 7.34
CA GLN A 134 7.06 -1.81 7.99
C GLN A 134 8.12 -0.83 7.47
N GLN A 135 9.18 -1.32 6.80
CA GLN A 135 10.22 -0.45 6.24
C GLN A 135 9.70 0.42 5.09
N HIS A 136 8.51 0.13 4.56
CA HIS A 136 7.85 0.91 3.52
C HIS A 136 6.94 2.03 4.04
N PHE A 137 6.94 2.30 5.35
CA PHE A 137 6.14 3.36 5.95
C PHE A 137 7.02 4.23 6.83
N ASP A 138 6.94 5.55 6.63
CA ASP A 138 7.65 6.53 7.45
C ASP A 138 6.93 6.75 8.79
N VAL A 139 5.62 6.53 8.82
CA VAL A 139 4.76 6.67 10.00
C VAL A 139 3.80 5.48 10.07
N ILE A 140 3.65 4.89 11.24
CA ILE A 140 2.61 3.88 11.53
C ILE A 140 1.78 4.44 12.68
N VAL A 141 0.46 4.51 12.51
CA VAL A 141 -0.47 4.93 13.56
C VAL A 141 -1.46 3.80 13.81
N GLU A 142 -1.46 3.31 15.05
CA GLU A 142 -2.38 2.26 15.50
C GLU A 142 -3.50 2.89 16.33
N SER A 143 -4.75 2.82 15.83
CA SER A 143 -5.87 3.53 16.48
C SER A 143 -6.13 3.09 17.92
N HIS A 144 -5.87 1.81 18.24
CA HIS A 144 -6.01 1.27 19.60
C HIS A 144 -4.96 1.84 20.56
N GLN A 145 -3.70 1.94 20.14
CA GLN A 145 -2.63 2.50 20.99
C GLN A 145 -2.88 3.98 21.31
N GLU A 146 -3.43 4.72 20.34
CA GLU A 146 -3.72 6.14 20.48
C GLU A 146 -5.07 6.42 21.18
N GLY A 147 -5.91 5.40 21.40
CA GLY A 147 -7.23 5.55 22.01
C GLY A 147 -8.22 6.38 21.17
N VAL A 148 -7.96 6.56 19.87
CA VAL A 148 -8.81 7.35 18.97
C VAL A 148 -9.45 6.42 17.93
N PRO A 149 -10.74 6.07 18.07
CA PRO A 149 -11.40 5.16 17.15
C PRO A 149 -11.62 5.83 15.78
N ARG A 150 -11.52 5.05 14.71
CA ARG A 150 -12.01 5.49 13.39
C ARG A 150 -13.55 5.46 13.38
N PRO A 151 -14.22 6.40 12.69
CA PRO A 151 -13.71 7.40 11.75
C PRO A 151 -13.43 8.78 12.40
N SER A 152 -13.07 8.84 13.69
CA SER A 152 -12.85 10.13 14.37
C SER A 152 -11.83 10.98 13.60
N PRO A 153 -12.13 12.27 13.30
CA PRO A 153 -11.19 13.16 12.62
C PRO A 153 -9.82 13.29 13.31
N GLY A 154 -9.73 12.97 14.61
CA GLY A 154 -8.50 13.05 15.39
C GLY A 154 -7.39 12.14 14.86
N ILE A 155 -7.72 10.92 14.42
CA ILE A 155 -6.70 9.94 13.97
C ILE A 155 -5.99 10.40 12.70
N TYR A 156 -6.73 10.99 11.76
CA TYR A 156 -6.16 11.53 10.52
C TYR A 156 -5.31 12.76 10.80
N LYS A 157 -5.73 13.63 11.72
CA LYS A 157 -4.93 14.79 12.14
C LYS A 157 -3.60 14.36 12.77
N LEU A 158 -3.64 13.37 13.65
CA LEU A 158 -2.44 12.81 14.28
C LEU A 158 -1.48 12.23 13.22
N CYS A 159 -2.01 11.46 12.28
CA CYS A 159 -1.20 10.90 11.19
C CYS A 159 -0.55 11.99 10.33
N LEU A 160 -1.30 13.04 9.96
CA LEU A 160 -0.79 14.19 9.22
C LEU A 160 0.28 14.97 10.00
N GLU A 161 0.11 15.12 11.31
CA GLU A 161 1.09 15.76 12.20
C GLU A 161 2.39 14.96 12.24
N HIS A 162 2.32 13.63 12.43
CA HIS A 162 3.49 12.75 12.41
C HIS A 162 4.20 12.76 11.04
N LEU A 163 3.43 12.84 9.95
CA LEU A 163 3.97 12.99 8.60
C LEU A 163 4.52 14.38 8.33
N GLY A 164 4.13 15.40 9.10
CA GLY A 164 4.51 16.80 8.87
C GLY A 164 4.01 17.35 7.54
N VAL A 165 2.78 17.00 7.13
CA VAL A 165 2.15 17.44 5.86
C VAL A 165 0.78 18.06 6.10
N GLN A 166 0.33 18.93 5.20
CA GLN A 166 -1.02 19.48 5.25
C GLN A 166 -2.04 18.47 4.69
N PRO A 167 -3.32 18.52 5.10
CA PRO A 167 -4.36 17.63 4.56
C PRO A 167 -4.41 17.63 3.02
N GLN A 168 -4.32 18.80 2.39
CA GLN A 168 -4.40 18.97 0.93
C GLN A 168 -3.19 18.41 0.17
N GLU A 169 -2.11 18.08 0.89
CA GLU A 169 -0.89 17.48 0.35
C GLU A 169 -0.89 15.95 0.50
N SER A 170 -1.98 15.37 0.99
CA SER A 170 -2.09 13.94 1.30
C SER A 170 -3.21 13.24 0.53
N ILE A 171 -2.99 11.96 0.25
CA ILE A 171 -4.01 11.05 -0.29
C ILE A 171 -4.23 9.91 0.73
N LEU A 172 -5.48 9.62 1.08
CA LEU A 172 -5.87 8.44 1.87
C LEU A 172 -6.46 7.35 0.96
N LEU A 173 -5.94 6.13 1.08
CA LEU A 173 -6.51 4.91 0.53
C LEU A 173 -7.20 4.13 1.65
N ASP A 174 -8.49 3.85 1.50
CA ASP A 174 -9.29 3.10 2.47
C ASP A 174 -10.43 2.36 1.75
N SER A 175 -10.88 1.24 2.29
CA SER A 175 -12.05 0.48 1.79
C SER A 175 -13.38 1.03 2.35
N SER A 176 -13.34 1.68 3.51
CA SER A 176 -14.49 2.25 4.21
C SER A 176 -14.87 3.64 3.70
N SER A 177 -16.07 3.76 3.12
CA SER A 177 -16.60 5.05 2.67
C SER A 177 -16.80 6.06 3.81
N GLN A 178 -17.04 5.58 5.03
CA GLN A 178 -17.19 6.45 6.20
C GLN A 178 -15.87 7.08 6.61
N ASN A 179 -14.77 6.30 6.58
CA ASN A 179 -13.43 6.79 6.85
C ASN A 179 -13.00 7.83 5.80
N LEU A 180 -13.20 7.51 4.52
CA LEU A 180 -12.90 8.42 3.42
C LEU A 180 -13.70 9.73 3.53
N LYS A 181 -14.97 9.67 3.92
CA LYS A 181 -15.78 10.89 4.12
C LYS A 181 -15.20 11.78 5.22
N ALA A 182 -14.76 11.19 6.34
CA ALA A 182 -14.14 11.94 7.43
C ALA A 182 -12.80 12.58 7.01
N ALA A 183 -11.95 11.85 6.29
CA ALA A 183 -10.70 12.37 5.75
C ALA A 183 -10.92 13.49 4.71
N ALA A 184 -11.90 13.33 3.82
CA ALA A 184 -12.25 14.34 2.82
C ALA A 184 -12.75 15.64 3.46
N GLN A 185 -13.49 15.56 4.58
CA GLN A 185 -13.91 16.74 5.35
C GLN A 185 -12.73 17.55 5.92
N LEU A 186 -11.57 16.92 6.12
CA LEU A 186 -10.33 17.60 6.53
C LEU A 186 -9.59 18.22 5.35
N GLY A 187 -10.01 17.97 4.12
CA GLY A 187 -9.37 18.45 2.89
C GLY A 187 -8.36 17.48 2.29
N MET A 188 -8.31 16.24 2.77
CA MET A 188 -7.48 15.19 2.18
C MET A 188 -8.08 14.72 0.85
N LYS A 189 -7.23 14.34 -0.09
CA LYS A 189 -7.69 13.58 -1.26
C LYS A 189 -7.92 12.13 -0.81
N THR A 190 -8.95 11.50 -1.36
CA THR A 190 -9.34 10.14 -1.00
C THR A 190 -9.46 9.28 -2.23
N VAL A 191 -9.10 8.00 -2.10
CA VAL A 191 -9.24 6.95 -3.10
C VAL A 191 -9.88 5.75 -2.41
N LYS A 192 -11.00 5.28 -2.95
CA LYS A 192 -11.71 4.12 -2.39
C LYS A 192 -11.16 2.83 -2.96
N VAL A 193 -10.84 1.88 -2.10
CA VAL A 193 -10.31 0.58 -2.50
C VAL A 193 -11.42 -0.47 -2.44
N ASP A 194 -12.14 -0.61 -3.55
CA ASP A 194 -13.05 -1.76 -3.79
C ASP A 194 -12.33 -2.86 -4.58
N ASP A 195 -11.54 -2.44 -5.57
CA ASP A 195 -10.66 -3.25 -6.41
C ASP A 195 -9.24 -2.64 -6.38
N PRO A 196 -8.21 -3.38 -5.95
CA PRO A 196 -6.85 -2.87 -5.85
C PRO A 196 -6.29 -2.33 -7.16
N GLU A 197 -6.55 -2.98 -8.30
CA GLU A 197 -6.00 -2.54 -9.59
C GLU A 197 -6.62 -1.22 -10.06
N ALA A 198 -7.94 -1.09 -9.94
CA ALA A 198 -8.64 0.14 -10.25
C ALA A 198 -8.20 1.29 -9.33
N ALA A 199 -8.06 1.03 -8.03
CA ALA A 199 -7.60 2.02 -7.06
C ALA A 199 -6.18 2.51 -7.36
N LEU A 200 -5.27 1.62 -7.76
CA LEU A 200 -3.92 2.01 -8.17
C LEU A 200 -3.92 2.90 -9.41
N LYS A 201 -4.75 2.60 -10.43
CA LYS A 201 -4.88 3.46 -11.61
C LYS A 201 -5.42 4.85 -11.29
N GLU A 202 -6.37 4.95 -10.38
CA GLU A 202 -6.85 6.25 -9.88
C GLU A 202 -5.72 6.99 -9.16
N LEU A 203 -4.97 6.31 -8.30
CA LEU A 203 -3.85 6.88 -7.58
C LEU A 203 -2.72 7.35 -8.52
N GLU A 204 -2.37 6.57 -9.54
CA GLU A 204 -1.42 6.94 -10.60
C GLU A 204 -1.86 8.22 -11.32
N THR A 205 -3.17 8.40 -11.55
CA THR A 205 -3.71 9.61 -12.18
C THR A 205 -3.51 10.85 -11.30
N HIS A 206 -3.57 10.68 -9.97
CA HIS A 206 -3.34 11.76 -9.02
C HIS A 206 -1.85 12.09 -8.83
N LEU A 207 -1.01 11.06 -8.83
CA LEU A 207 0.43 11.18 -8.56
C LEU A 207 1.24 11.53 -9.82
N GLY A 208 0.77 11.13 -11.00
CA GLY A 208 1.42 11.41 -12.28
C GLY A 208 2.58 10.47 -12.64
N PHE A 209 2.74 9.35 -11.95
CA PHE A 209 3.77 8.35 -12.20
C PHE A 209 3.23 6.93 -11.96
N PRO A 210 3.82 5.89 -12.60
CA PRO A 210 3.36 4.52 -12.44
C PRO A 210 3.67 3.96 -11.05
N LEU A 211 2.78 3.12 -10.54
CA LEU A 211 2.87 2.48 -9.22
C LEU A 211 3.24 1.00 -9.30
N GLN A 212 3.57 0.52 -10.49
CA GLN A 212 4.01 -0.85 -10.74
C GLN A 212 5.36 -0.86 -11.46
N GLY A 213 6.08 -1.97 -11.38
CA GLY A 213 7.38 -2.13 -12.00
C GLY A 213 8.52 -1.51 -11.18
N PHE A 214 8.41 -1.56 -9.85
CA PHE A 214 9.41 -1.04 -8.93
C PHE A 214 10.80 -1.60 -9.26
N VAL A 215 11.79 -0.70 -9.28
CA VAL A 215 13.21 -1.07 -9.40
C VAL A 215 13.95 -0.44 -8.21
N PRO A 216 14.59 -1.24 -7.35
CA PRO A 216 15.30 -0.73 -6.18
C PRO A 216 16.33 0.35 -6.54
N TYR A 217 16.46 1.36 -5.66
CA TYR A 217 17.41 2.47 -5.79
C TYR A 217 17.21 3.32 -7.06
N THR A 218 15.96 3.42 -7.55
CA THR A 218 15.63 4.26 -8.71
C THR A 218 14.46 5.18 -8.46
N HIS A 219 14.50 6.37 -9.07
CA HIS A 219 13.44 7.38 -9.07
C HIS A 219 13.10 7.83 -10.50
N SER A 220 12.05 8.64 -10.70
CA SER A 220 11.78 9.28 -11.99
C SER A 220 12.97 10.11 -12.45
N VAL A 221 13.26 10.10 -13.76
CA VAL A 221 14.39 10.84 -14.30
C VAL A 221 14.28 12.33 -13.95
N ARG A 222 15.35 12.89 -13.36
CA ARG A 222 15.37 14.31 -12.94
C ARG A 222 15.21 15.24 -14.14
N PRO A 223 14.56 16.41 -13.95
CA PRO A 223 14.51 17.45 -14.97
C PRO A 223 15.91 17.82 -15.49
N GLY A 224 16.09 17.85 -16.80
CA GLY A 224 17.38 18.12 -17.46
C GLY A 224 18.29 16.90 -17.64
N MET A 225 17.88 15.73 -17.16
CA MET A 225 18.59 14.45 -17.35
C MET A 225 17.80 13.46 -18.22
N GLU A 226 16.75 13.93 -18.90
CA GLU A 226 15.90 13.12 -19.75
C GLU A 226 16.67 12.60 -20.98
N ILE A 227 16.38 11.36 -21.33
CA ILE A 227 16.83 10.76 -22.58
C ILE A 227 15.62 10.74 -23.53
N PRO A 228 15.75 11.24 -24.77
CA PRO A 228 14.67 11.15 -25.76
C PRO A 228 14.26 9.70 -25.96
N LYS A 229 13.06 9.35 -25.49
CA LYS A 229 12.58 7.96 -25.44
C LYS A 229 12.50 7.34 -26.84
N ASP A 230 12.08 8.09 -27.85
CA ASP A 230 11.98 7.60 -29.24
C ASP A 230 13.35 7.20 -29.81
N HIS A 231 14.39 8.00 -29.52
CA HIS A 231 15.75 7.69 -29.96
C HIS A 231 16.31 6.48 -29.21
N LEU A 232 16.08 6.42 -27.89
CA LEU A 232 16.53 5.29 -27.08
C LEU A 232 15.82 4.00 -27.49
N GLN A 233 14.52 4.05 -27.76
CA GLN A 233 13.75 2.91 -28.23
C GLN A 233 14.31 2.39 -29.56
N LYS A 234 14.48 3.27 -30.55
CA LYS A 234 15.04 2.86 -31.84
C LYS A 234 16.44 2.24 -31.70
N TYR A 235 17.29 2.84 -30.86
CA TYR A 235 18.61 2.29 -30.56
C TYR A 235 18.53 0.88 -29.96
N LEU A 236 17.63 0.65 -29.01
CA LEU A 236 17.46 -0.66 -28.37
C LEU A 236 16.88 -1.69 -29.34
N GLU A 237 15.96 -1.30 -30.22
CA GLU A 237 15.44 -2.17 -31.28
C GLU A 237 16.55 -2.65 -32.21
N ASP A 238 17.41 -1.73 -32.66
CA ASP A 238 18.54 -2.02 -33.53
C ASP A 238 19.59 -2.91 -32.84
N VAL A 239 19.94 -2.61 -31.58
CA VAL A 239 20.98 -3.34 -30.83
C VAL A 239 20.52 -4.72 -30.38
N LEU A 240 19.26 -4.86 -29.95
CA LEU A 240 18.73 -6.11 -29.40
C LEU A 240 18.04 -6.98 -30.45
N GLY A 241 17.82 -6.46 -31.67
CA GLY A 241 17.12 -7.15 -32.75
C GLY A 241 15.68 -7.52 -32.39
N ALA A 242 15.04 -6.72 -31.53
CA ALA A 242 13.72 -6.99 -31.00
C ALA A 242 12.86 -5.73 -31.04
N HIS A 243 11.69 -5.82 -31.66
CA HIS A 243 10.70 -4.75 -31.64
C HIS A 243 9.75 -4.93 -30.46
N SER A 244 9.48 -3.85 -29.74
CA SER A 244 8.52 -3.81 -28.64
C SER A 244 7.48 -2.75 -28.92
N THR A 245 6.20 -3.14 -28.86
CA THR A 245 5.08 -2.18 -28.91
C THR A 245 4.75 -1.60 -27.55
N ALA A 246 5.27 -2.17 -26.46
CA ALA A 246 5.12 -1.63 -25.12
C ALA A 246 5.98 -0.38 -24.95
N PRO A 247 5.47 0.67 -24.26
CA PRO A 247 6.20 1.91 -24.04
C PRO A 247 7.47 1.67 -23.20
N LEU A 248 8.53 2.40 -23.53
CA LEU A 248 9.78 2.34 -22.79
C LEU A 248 9.65 3.01 -21.42
N GLU A 249 9.93 2.25 -20.36
CA GLU A 249 10.05 2.77 -19.00
C GLU A 249 11.51 3.12 -18.73
N LEU A 250 11.75 4.34 -18.25
CA LEU A 250 13.06 4.87 -17.96
C LEU A 250 13.07 5.42 -16.54
N ARG A 251 13.93 4.89 -15.68
CA ARG A 251 14.14 5.34 -14.31
C ARG A 251 15.63 5.65 -14.09
N GLN A 252 15.94 6.57 -13.18
CA GLN A 252 17.32 6.97 -12.86
C GLN A 252 17.75 6.33 -11.54
N PHE A 253 18.98 5.83 -11.45
CA PHE A 253 19.53 5.30 -10.20
C PHE A 253 19.97 6.40 -9.23
N ASP A 254 19.90 6.12 -7.92
CA ASP A 254 20.26 7.04 -6.82
C ASP A 254 21.78 7.27 -6.62
N ASN A 255 22.61 6.85 -7.56
CA ASN A 255 24.06 6.71 -7.39
C ASN A 255 24.84 8.03 -7.60
N GLY A 256 24.64 9.01 -6.72
CA GLY A 256 25.45 10.24 -6.66
C GLY A 256 25.40 11.12 -7.93
N GLU A 257 25.81 12.39 -7.82
CA GLU A 257 25.67 13.38 -8.91
C GLU A 257 26.46 13.04 -10.20
N SER A 258 27.38 12.08 -10.13
CA SER A 258 28.37 11.79 -11.17
C SER A 258 28.09 10.58 -12.03
N THR A 259 27.16 9.68 -11.68
CA THR A 259 26.85 8.51 -12.53
C THR A 259 25.49 8.63 -13.21
N ARG A 260 25.51 8.97 -14.51
CA ARG A 260 24.33 8.94 -15.38
C ARG A 260 23.96 7.48 -15.72
N SER A 261 23.40 6.80 -14.73
CA SER A 261 22.96 5.41 -14.83
C SER A 261 21.43 5.36 -14.77
N TYR A 262 20.84 4.64 -15.72
CA TYR A 262 19.41 4.52 -15.88
C TYR A 262 19.00 3.05 -15.93
N SER A 263 17.87 2.74 -15.31
CA SER A 263 17.15 1.49 -15.51
C SER A 263 16.19 1.67 -16.68
N VAL A 264 16.22 0.73 -17.62
CA VAL A 264 15.38 0.75 -18.82
C VAL A 264 14.60 -0.55 -18.92
N ARG A 265 13.27 -0.47 -18.98
CA ARG A 265 12.42 -1.62 -19.30
C ARG A 265 12.02 -1.57 -20.76
N PHE A 266 12.36 -2.61 -21.52
CA PHE A 266 12.11 -2.68 -22.96
C PHE A 266 11.80 -4.13 -23.37
N GLY A 267 10.63 -4.37 -23.99
CA GLY A 267 10.25 -5.70 -24.49
C GLY A 267 10.28 -6.80 -23.43
N GLY A 268 9.90 -6.49 -22.18
CA GLY A 268 9.97 -7.42 -21.04
C GLY A 268 11.38 -7.63 -20.47
N ARG A 269 12.41 -6.99 -21.03
CA ARG A 269 13.78 -7.01 -20.49
C ARG A 269 14.02 -5.81 -19.60
N LEU A 270 14.76 -6.00 -18.51
CA LEU A 270 15.28 -4.95 -17.66
C LEU A 270 16.77 -4.75 -17.97
N LEU A 271 17.15 -3.53 -18.33
CA LEU A 271 18.49 -3.16 -18.79
C LEU A 271 19.04 -2.01 -17.94
N VAL A 272 20.36 -1.93 -17.85
CA VAL A 272 21.04 -0.78 -17.24
C VAL A 272 21.77 0.00 -18.33
N LEU A 273 21.37 1.24 -18.54
CA LEU A 273 22.04 2.17 -19.43
C LEU A 273 22.98 3.04 -18.61
N LYS A 274 24.28 2.94 -18.84
CA LYS A 274 25.29 3.77 -18.19
C LYS A 274 25.92 4.68 -19.24
N LYS A 275 25.93 6.01 -19.00
CA LYS A 275 26.75 6.90 -19.84
C LYS A 275 28.21 6.53 -19.63
N GLU A 276 28.94 6.38 -20.72
CA GLU A 276 30.40 6.24 -20.67
C GLU A 276 31.00 7.48 -19.99
N GLU A 277 31.90 7.28 -19.03
CA GLU A 277 32.61 8.39 -18.39
C GLU A 277 33.40 9.11 -19.49
N GLU A 278 33.17 10.42 -19.64
CA GLU A 278 34.00 11.21 -20.55
C GLU A 278 35.45 11.07 -20.07
N PRO A 279 36.40 10.69 -20.95
CA PRO A 279 37.79 10.59 -20.55
C PRO A 279 38.21 11.93 -19.96
N PRO A 280 38.99 11.96 -18.86
CA PRO A 280 39.44 13.22 -18.29
C PRO A 280 40.11 14.04 -19.40
N ASP A 281 39.67 15.28 -19.58
CA ASP A 281 40.31 16.24 -20.48
C ASP A 281 41.75 16.50 -19.99
N GLY A 282 42.69 15.65 -20.43
CA GLY A 282 44.10 15.75 -20.07
C GLY A 282 44.89 14.46 -20.36
N PRO A 283 46.15 14.56 -20.81
CA PRO A 283 46.95 13.40 -21.15
C PRO A 283 47.53 12.78 -19.86
N SER A 284 46.88 11.76 -19.31
CA SER A 284 47.53 10.91 -18.29
C SER A 284 46.89 9.53 -18.11
N GLY A 285 47.55 8.52 -18.68
CA GLY A 285 47.58 7.14 -18.19
C GLY A 285 46.54 6.17 -18.78
N PRO A 286 46.88 4.88 -18.94
CA PRO A 286 45.99 3.91 -19.57
C PRO A 286 44.85 3.58 -18.59
N SER A 287 43.69 4.20 -18.80
CA SER A 287 42.43 3.79 -18.21
C SER A 287 42.03 2.44 -18.82
N VAL A 288 42.37 1.38 -18.10
CA VAL A 288 41.91 0.02 -18.41
C VAL A 288 40.38 0.02 -18.32
N ARG A 289 39.71 -0.08 -19.47
CA ARG A 289 38.28 -0.38 -19.54
C ARG A 289 38.04 -1.71 -18.83
N ARG A 290 37.42 -1.67 -17.64
CA ARG A 290 36.84 -2.86 -17.03
C ARG A 290 35.54 -3.16 -17.78
N GLU A 291 35.64 -3.95 -18.84
CA GLU A 291 34.50 -4.64 -19.41
C GLU A 291 33.94 -5.57 -18.32
N TYR A 292 32.72 -5.27 -17.84
CA TYR A 292 31.92 -6.28 -17.14
C TYR A 292 31.30 -7.17 -18.22
N ARG A 293 31.73 -8.44 -18.25
CA ARG A 293 31.05 -9.53 -18.96
C ARG A 293 29.94 -10.10 -18.09
#